data_AF-A0A1M7GDM4-F1
#
_entry.id   AF-A0A1M7GDM4-F1
#
_cell.length_a   1.000
_cell.length_b   1.000
_cell.length_c   1.000
_cell.angle_alpha   90.00
_cell.angle_beta   90.00
_cell.angle_gamma   90.00
#
_symmetry.space_group_name_H-M   'P 1'
#
loop_
_entity.id
_entity.type
_entity.pdbx_description
1 polymer ?
#
loop_
_entity_poly.entity_id
_entity_poly.type
_entity_poly.pdbx_seq_one_letter_code
_entity_poly.pdbx_strand_id
1 'polypeptide(L)' 'MKQITIGNLTFSKKAIQIIAFGLFFTGIMIGSFIALSIKTEADFNFGLLLIFSIPLWFFLRSKLKTEIDKKT' A
#
# COMPACT_ATOMS: atom_id res chain seq x y z
N MET A 1 -5.20 2.27 -24.48
CA MET A 1 -5.13 1.74 -23.08
C MET A 1 -6.03 2.61 -22.20
N LYS A 2 -6.98 2.04 -21.45
CA LYS A 2 -7.90 2.84 -20.61
C LYS A 2 -7.12 3.39 -19.40
N GLN A 3 -6.79 4.68 -19.43
CA GLN A 3 -6.24 5.42 -18.29
C GLN A 3 -7.41 5.97 -17.47
N ILE A 4 -7.28 5.97 -16.14
CA ILE A 4 -8.31 6.54 -15.25
C ILE A 4 -7.82 7.89 -14.77
N THR A 5 -8.56 8.95 -15.09
CA THR A 5 -8.24 10.30 -14.64
C THR A 5 -9.07 10.63 -13.41
N ILE A 6 -8.43 11.07 -12.33
CA ILE A 6 -9.09 11.56 -11.12
C ILE A 6 -8.55 12.96 -10.86
N GLY A 7 -9.40 13.98 -11.05
CA GLY A 7 -8.97 15.38 -11.01
C GLY A 7 -7.88 15.69 -12.03
N ASN A 8 -6.75 16.20 -11.57
CA ASN A 8 -5.57 16.53 -12.41
C ASN A 8 -4.54 15.39 -12.50
N LEU A 9 -4.86 14.19 -12.01
CA LEU A 9 -3.96 13.04 -12.03
C LEU A 9 -4.50 11.96 -12.97
N THR A 10 -3.63 11.46 -13.83
CA THR A 10 -3.90 10.35 -14.74
C THR A 10 -3.19 9.11 -14.21
N PHE A 11 -3.98 8.11 -13.82
CA PHE A 11 -3.48 6.84 -13.32
C PHE A 11 -3.43 5.82 -14.46
N SER A 12 -2.25 5.24 -14.67
CA SER A 12 -2.12 4.08 -15.55
C SER A 12 -2.80 2.85 -14.92
N LYS A 13 -3.16 1.86 -15.73
CA LYS A 13 -3.67 0.57 -15.23
C LYS A 13 -2.67 -0.09 -14.25
N LYS A 14 -1.37 0.10 -14.48
CA LYS A 14 -0.32 -0.42 -13.59
C LYS A 14 -0.29 0.33 -12.27
N ALA A 15 -0.46 1.65 -12.26
CA ALA A 15 -0.56 2.43 -11.01
C ALA A 15 -1.70 1.91 -10.11
N ILE A 16 -2.87 1.65 -10.69
CA ILE A 16 -4.02 1.10 -9.96
C ILE A 16 -3.70 -0.28 -9.39
N GLN A 17 -3.06 -1.15 -10.18
CA GLN A 17 -2.64 -2.47 -9.71
C GLN A 17 -1.62 -2.38 -8.56
N ILE A 18 -0.66 -1.47 -8.65
CA ILE A 18 0.36 -1.24 -7.61
C ILE A 18 -0.30 -0.74 -6.32
N ILE A 19 -1.25 0.21 -6.40
CA ILE A 19 -2.01 0.71 -5.24
C ILE A 19 -2.83 -0.43 -4.62
N ALA A 20 -3.58 -1.17 -5.43
CA ALA A 20 -4.40 -2.28 -4.96
C ALA A 20 -3.55 -3.35 -4.26
N PHE A 21 -2.38 -3.68 -4.83
CA PHE A 21 -1.42 -4.60 -4.22
C PHE A 21 -0.91 -4.05 -2.88
N GLY A 22 -0.49 -2.78 -2.83
CA GLY A 22 -0.02 -2.15 -1.59
C GLY A 22 -1.06 -2.20 -0.46
N LEU A 23 -2.31 -1.87 -0.77
CA LEU A 23 -3.42 -1.94 0.18
C LEU A 23 -3.71 -3.38 0.62
N PHE A 24 -3.67 -4.34 -0.31
CA PHE A 24 -3.89 -5.74 0.00
C PHE A 24 -2.84 -6.29 0.98
N PHE A 25 -1.55 -6.06 0.73
CA PHE A 25 -0.47 -6.49 1.64
C PHE A 25 -0.54 -5.77 2.98
N THR A 26 -0.90 -4.49 2.99
CA THR A 26 -1.11 -3.75 4.24
C THR A 26 -2.26 -4.36 5.06
N GLY A 27 -3.37 -4.72 4.41
CA GLY A 27 -4.49 -5.40 5.06
C GLY A 27 -4.10 -6.76 5.63
N ILE A 28 -3.37 -7.58 4.87
CA ILE A 28 -2.85 -8.88 5.35
C ILE A 28 -1.95 -8.68 6.57
N MET A 29 -1.05 -7.71 6.54
CA MET A 29 -0.18 -7.42 7.67
C MET A 29 -0.99 -7.02 8.90
N ILE A 30 -1.89 -6.05 8.78
CA ILE A 30 -2.73 -5.61 9.90
C ILE A 30 -3.49 -6.81 10.49
N GLY A 31 -4.13 -7.62 9.65
CA GLY A 31 -4.84 -8.82 10.09
C GLY A 31 -3.95 -9.85 10.79
N SER A 32 -2.74 -10.07 10.27
CA SER A 32 -1.76 -10.99 10.86
C SER A 32 -1.29 -10.52 12.23
N PHE A 33 -1.07 -9.22 12.38
CA PHE A 33 -0.66 -8.62 13.65
C PHE A 33 -1.78 -8.60 14.68
N ILE A 34 -3.02 -8.37 14.26
CA ILE A 34 -4.20 -8.50 15.14
C ILE A 34 -4.33 -9.95 15.60
N ALA A 35 -4.25 -10.92 14.69
CA ALA A 35 -4.33 -12.34 15.03
C ALA A 35 -3.21 -12.77 15.97
N LEU A 36 -1.99 -12.26 15.78
CA LEU A 36 -0.86 -12.51 16.66
C LEU A 36 -1.11 -11.93 18.06
N SER A 37 -1.52 -10.67 18.15
CA SER A 37 -1.84 -9.99 19.42
C SER A 37 -2.91 -10.73 20.22
N ILE A 38 -3.97 -11.18 19.56
CA ILE A 38 -5.03 -12.01 20.18
C ILE A 38 -4.46 -13.35 20.68
N LYS A 39 -3.63 -14.02 19.87
CA LYS A 39 -3.08 -15.34 20.20
C LYS A 39 -2.07 -15.30 21.35
N THR A 40 -1.29 -14.23 21.48
CA THR A 40 -0.24 -14.11 22.48
C THR A 40 -0.69 -13.34 23.73
N GLU A 41 -1.96 -12.92 23.81
CA GLU A 41 -2.49 -12.04 24.86
C GLU A 41 -1.61 -10.79 25.08
N ALA A 42 -1.00 -10.30 24.00
CA ALA A 42 -0.06 -9.19 24.04
C ALA A 42 -0.65 -7.99 23.33
N ASP A 43 -0.23 -6.79 23.75
CA ASP A 43 -0.64 -5.55 23.11
C ASP A 43 -0.23 -5.52 21.63
N PHE A 44 -1.05 -4.85 20.82
CA PHE A 44 -0.77 -4.68 19.41
C PHE A 44 0.52 -3.88 19.20
N ASN A 45 1.54 -4.51 18.62
CA ASN A 45 2.82 -3.86 18.40
C ASN A 45 2.81 -3.00 17.12
N PHE A 46 2.41 -1.73 17.27
CA PHE A 46 2.45 -0.73 16.20
C PHE A 46 3.85 -0.52 15.62
N GLY A 47 4.90 -0.60 16.44
CA GLY A 47 6.28 -0.41 15.98
C GLY A 47 6.68 -1.48 14.96
N LEU A 48 6.36 -2.75 15.26
CA LEU A 48 6.67 -3.87 14.39
C LEU A 48 5.81 -3.79 13.09
N LEU A 49 4.55 -3.36 13.17
CA LEU A 49 3.73 -3.07 11.97
C LEU A 49 4.39 -2.01 11.07
N LEU A 50 4.89 -0.92 11.65
CA LEU A 50 5.54 0.17 10.91
C LEU A 50 6.85 -0.29 10.25
N ILE A 51 7.66 -1.10 10.92
CA ILE A 51 8.92 -1.63 10.37
C ILE A 51 8.68 -2.43 9.10
N PHE A 52 7.58 -3.20 9.01
CA PHE A 52 7.27 -3.98 7.82
C PHE A 52 6.49 -3.19 6.76
N SER A 53 5.68 -2.20 7.15
CA SER A 53 4.85 -1.43 6.22
C SER A 53 5.60 -0.27 5.55
N ILE A 54 6.55 0.37 6.24
CA ILE A 54 7.33 1.49 5.68
C ILE A 54 8.16 1.06 4.46
N PRO A 55 8.95 -0.04 4.49
CA PRO A 55 9.71 -0.48 3.33
C PRO A 55 8.83 -0.89 2.15
N LEU A 56 7.68 -1.52 2.43
CA LEU A 56 6.69 -1.90 1.42
C LEU A 56 6.20 -0.66 0.66
N TRP A 57 5.75 0.37 1.39
CA TRP A 57 5.25 1.61 0.77
C TRP A 57 6.37 2.43 0.13
N PHE A 58 7.58 2.42 0.69
CA PHE A 58 8.74 3.08 0.08
C PHE A 58 9.05 2.51 -1.30
N PHE A 59 9.07 1.18 -1.43
CA PHE A 59 9.29 0.49 -2.71
C PHE A 59 8.15 0.74 -3.71
N LEU A 60 6.90 0.67 -3.26
CA LEU A 60 5.73 0.92 -4.11
C LEU A 60 5.65 2.38 -4.59
N ARG A 61 6.02 3.34 -3.75
CA ARG A 61 6.07 4.77 -4.10
C ARG A 61 6.97 5.04 -5.29
N SER A 62 8.14 4.41 -5.35
CA SER A 62 9.05 4.58 -6.48
C SER A 62 8.43 4.15 -7.81
N LYS A 63 7.65 3.06 -7.80
CA LYS A 63 6.95 2.55 -8.99
C LYS A 63 5.70 3.36 -9.34
N LEU A 64 5.05 3.97 -8.35
CA LEU A 64 3.90 4.83 -8.58
C LEU A 64 4.28 6.17 -9.23
N LYS A 65 5.43 6.73 -8.86
CA LYS A 65 5.90 8.01 -9.42
C LYS A 65 6.09 7.95 -10.94
N THR A 66 6.43 6.79 -11.49
CA THR A 66 6.63 6.59 -12.94
C THR A 66 5.34 6.27 -13.70
N GLU A 67 4.23 6.02 -13.00
CA GLU A 67 2.97 5.51 -13.57
C GLU A 67 1.78 6.45 -13.32
N ILE A 68 2.02 7.56 -12.60
CA ILE A 68 1.05 8.64 -12.34
C ILE A 68 1.55 9.89 -13.05
N ASP A 69 0.83 10.30 -14.08
CA ASP A 69 1.10 11.55 -14.81
C ASP A 69 0.19 12.66 -14.32
N LYS A 70 0.72 13.87 -14.27
CA LYS A 70 -0.08 15.07 -14.08
C LYS A 70 -0.62 15.48 -15.44
N LYS A 71 -1.93 15.71 -15.52
CA LYS A 71 -2.56 16.21 -16.75
C LYS A 71 -1.96 17.58 -17.06
N THR A 72 -1.19 17.68 -18.14
CA THR A 72 -0.68 18.95 -18.68
C THR A 72 -1.84 19.79 -19.22
#